data_AF-A0A929QYZ6-F1
#
_entry.id   AF-A0A929QYZ6-F1
#
_cell.length_a   1.000
_cell.length_b   1.000
_cell.length_c   1.000
_cell.angle_alpha   90.00
_cell.angle_beta   90.00
_cell.angle_gamma   90.00
#
_symmetry.space_group_name_H-M   'P 1'
#
loop_
_entity.id
_entity.type
_entity.pdbx_description
1 polymer ?
#
loop_
_entity_poly.entity_id
_entity_poly.type
_entity_poly.pdbx_seq_one_letter_code
_entity_poly.pdbx_strand_id
1 'polypeptide(L)' 'MTQTIPGTSPATEADLEALRDQLGRLPRGVVGIAARCACGRPTVVVTAPRLEDSSPFPTTFYLTHPR' A
#
# COMPACT_ATOMS: atom_id res chain seq x y z
N MET A 1 14.42 -5.38 -7.14
CA MET A 1 15.03 -4.84 -5.91
C MET A 1 13.89 -4.31 -5.05
N THR A 2 13.35 -5.12 -4.15
CA THR A 2 12.22 -4.73 -3.28
C THR A 2 12.71 -3.73 -2.25
N GLN A 3 12.28 -2.47 -2.34
CA GLN A 3 12.71 -1.43 -1.42
C GLN A 3 11.90 -1.56 -0.12
N THR A 4 12.53 -2.13 0.91
CA THR A 4 11.94 -2.20 2.25
C THR A 4 12.04 -0.83 2.91
N ILE A 5 10.90 -0.18 3.17
CA ILE A 5 10.87 1.08 3.92
C ILE A 5 10.82 0.77 5.42
N PRO A 6 11.74 1.32 6.23
CA PRO A 6 11.75 1.08 7.68
C PRO A 6 10.47 1.60 8.33
N GLY A 7 9.92 0.85 9.28
CA GLY A 7 8.67 1.17 9.97
C GLY A 7 7.40 0.73 9.24
N THR A 8 7.52 -0.06 8.17
CA THR A 8 6.37 -0.61 7.42
C THR A 8 6.29 -2.12 7.61
N SER A 9 5.07 -2.66 7.59
CA SER A 9 4.83 -4.10 7.56
C SER A 9 4.70 -4.57 6.11
N PRO A 10 5.16 -5.79 5.76
CA PRO A 10 4.92 -6.35 4.45
C PRO A 10 3.42 -6.44 4.17
N ALA A 11 3.02 -6.11 2.94
CA ALA A 11 1.63 -6.22 2.52
C ALA A 11 1.25 -7.69 2.37
N THR A 12 0.23 -8.12 3.11
CA THR A 12 -0.30 -9.49 3.01
C THR A 12 -1.38 -9.57 1.93
N GLU A 13 -1.75 -10.78 1.51
CA GLU A 13 -2.84 -10.99 0.56
C GLU A 13 -4.18 -10.45 1.08
N ALA A 14 -4.46 -10.63 2.37
CA ALA A 14 -5.62 -10.05 3.03
C ALA A 14 -5.63 -8.51 3.00
N ASP A 15 -4.45 -7.88 3.08
CA ASP A 15 -4.34 -6.42 2.92
C ASP A 15 -4.68 -6.00 1.49
N LEU A 16 -4.20 -6.74 0.49
CA LEU A 16 -4.51 -6.44 -0.91
C LEU A 16 -6.00 -6.58 -1.21
N GLU A 17 -6.68 -7.58 -0.63
CA GLU A 17 -8.13 -7.73 -0.72
C GLU A 17 -8.86 -6.56 -0.05
N ALA A 18 -8.48 -6.21 1.18
CA ALA A 18 -9.05 -5.06 1.88
C ALA A 18 -8.83 -3.74 1.11
N LEU A 19 -7.68 -3.57 0.47
CA LEU A 19 -7.37 -2.41 -0.36
C LEU A 19 -8.19 -2.39 -1.66
N ARG A 20 -8.46 -3.54 -2.27
CA ARG A 20 -9.35 -3.64 -3.43
C ARG A 20 -10.76 -3.16 -3.07
N ASP A 21 -11.27 -3.60 -1.92
CA ASP A 21 -12.58 -3.19 -1.43
C ASP A 21 -12.64 -1.69 -1.14
N GLN A 22 -11.60 -1.15 -0.50
CA GLN A 22 -11.53 0.28 -0.15
C GLN A 22 -11.39 1.19 -1.37
N LEU A 23 -10.56 0.80 -2.34
CA LEU A 23 -10.22 1.62 -3.51
C LEU A 23 -11.12 1.37 -4.72
N GLY A 24 -11.89 0.27 -4.72
CA GLY A 24 -12.65 -0.23 -5.87
C GLY A 24 -11.77 -0.72 -7.03
N ARG A 25 -10.46 -0.90 -6.80
CA ARG A 25 -9.47 -1.27 -7.82
C ARG A 25 -8.25 -1.93 -7.17
N LEU A 26 -7.52 -2.74 -7.94
CA LEU A 26 -6.26 -3.32 -7.46
C LEU A 26 -5.21 -2.21 -7.27
N PRO A 27 -4.63 -2.04 -6.06
CA PRO A 27 -3.55 -1.08 -5.86
C PRO A 27 -2.30 -1.54 -6.62
N ARG A 28 -1.53 -0.59 -7.17
CA ARG A 28 -0.32 -0.87 -7.94
C ARG A 28 0.92 -0.51 -7.14
N GLY A 29 1.98 -1.30 -7.30
CA GLY A 29 3.28 -0.99 -6.72
C GLY A 29 3.32 -1.00 -5.20
N VAL A 30 2.38 -1.69 -4.53
CA VAL A 30 2.35 -1.80 -3.07
C VAL A 30 3.57 -2.57 -2.59
N VAL A 31 4.38 -1.92 -1.77
CA VAL A 31 5.57 -2.52 -1.14
C VAL A 31 5.38 -2.79 0.34
N GLY A 32 4.37 -2.16 0.97
CA GLY A 32 4.06 -2.39 2.38
C GLY A 32 2.90 -1.55 2.90
N ILE A 33 2.58 -1.76 4.17
CA ILE A 33 1.58 -1.02 4.94
C ILE A 33 2.29 -0.23 6.04
N ALA A 34 2.18 1.10 6.01
CA ALA A 34 2.78 1.96 7.02
C ALA A 34 1.91 2.11 8.26
N ALA A 35 0.59 2.01 8.12
CA ALA A 35 -0.33 2.12 9.24
C ALA A 35 -1.61 1.31 9.01
N ARG A 36 -2.14 0.77 10.11
CA ARG A 36 -3.41 0.05 10.16
C ARG A 36 -4.42 0.81 11.04
N CYS A 37 -5.69 0.70 10.69
CA CYS A 37 -6.80 1.18 11.50
C CYS A 37 -6.93 0.33 12.78
N ALA A 38 -7.66 0.84 13.77
CA ALA A 38 -8.02 0.09 14.98
C ALA A 38 -8.80 -1.22 14.68
N CYS A 39 -9.47 -1.30 13.53
CA CYS A 39 -10.13 -2.52 13.07
C CYS A 39 -9.19 -3.54 12.40
N GLY A 40 -7.88 -3.25 12.32
CA GLY A 40 -6.86 -4.10 11.71
C GLY A 40 -6.68 -3.94 10.19
N ARG A 41 -7.58 -3.20 9.52
CA ARG A 41 -7.49 -2.94 8.08
C ARG A 41 -6.35 -1.97 7.73
N PRO A 42 -5.72 -2.11 6.56
CA PRO A 42 -4.70 -1.17 6.11
C PRO A 42 -5.32 0.22 5.92
N THR A 43 -4.60 1.26 6.38
CA THR A 43 -5.00 2.67 6.26
C THR A 43 -4.03 3.45 5.41
N VAL A 44 -2.72 3.32 5.69
CA VAL A 44 -1.66 3.96 4.91
C VAL A 44 -0.89 2.90 4.15
N VAL A 45 -0.94 3.01 2.82
CA VAL A 45 -0.20 2.14 1.91
C VAL A 45 1.11 2.80 1.54
N VAL A 46 2.14 1.97 1.39
CA VAL A 46 3.43 2.37 0.85
C VAL A 46 3.60 1.77 -0.52
N THR A 47 3.98 2.60 -1.48
CA THR A 47 4.31 2.15 -2.83
C THR A 47 5.74 2.48 -3.21
N ALA A 48 6.27 1.70 -4.16
CA ALA A 48 7.56 2.00 -4.73
C ALA A 48 7.49 3.33 -5.51
N PRO A 49 8.52 4.20 -5.42
CA PRO A 49 8.58 5.45 -6.17
C PRO A 49 8.64 5.25 -7.70
N ARG A 50 8.92 4.02 -8.13
CA ARG A 50 8.84 3.56 -9.51
C ARG A 50 8.08 2.26 -9.55
N LEU A 51 7.16 2.15 -10.50
CA LEU A 51 6.47 0.90 -10.79
C LEU A 51 7.39 -0.07 -11.56
N GLU A 52 6.95 -1.31 -11.74
CA GLU A 52 7.72 -2.35 -12.46
C GLU A 52 7.99 -1.97 -13.92
N ASP A 53 7.14 -1.14 -14.52
CA ASP A 53 7.29 -0.59 -15.87
C ASP A 53 8.23 0.64 -15.93
N SER A 54 8.93 0.96 -14.83
CA SER A 54 9.79 2.14 -14.67
C SER A 54 9.05 3.49 -14.68
N SER A 55 7.72 3.49 -14.79
CA SER A 55 6.92 4.70 -14.72
C SER A 55 7.06 5.34 -13.32
N PRO A 56 7.24 6.67 -13.25
CA PRO A 56 7.31 7.36 -11.97
C PRO A 56 5.95 7.28 -11.27
N PHE A 57 5.96 6.82 -10.01
CA PHE A 57 4.80 6.93 -9.14
C PHE A 57 5.16 7.94 -8.05
N PRO A 58 4.72 9.20 -8.17
CA PRO A 58 5.20 10.27 -7.29
C PRO A 58 4.73 10.12 -5.83
N THR A 59 3.79 9.22 -5.57
CA THR A 59 3.13 9.09 -4.28
C THR A 59 3.60 7.86 -3.52
N THR A 60 4.66 8.00 -2.73
CA THR A 60 5.18 6.91 -1.88
C THR A 60 4.19 6.46 -0.82
N PHE A 61 3.41 7.39 -0.24
CA PHE A 61 2.41 7.11 0.80
C PHE A 61 1.05 7.66 0.40
N TYR A 62 0.00 6.85 0.55
CA TYR A 62 -1.38 7.35 0.41
C TYR A 62 -2.37 6.64 1.33
N LEU A 63 -3.45 7.36 1.64
CA LEU A 63 -4.55 6.88 2.47
C LEU A 63 -5.57 6.13 1.61
N THR A 64 -6.08 5.05 2.18
CA THR A 64 -7.03 4.15 1.51
C THR A 64 -8.28 3.91 2.33
N HIS A 65 -8.16 4.01 3.66
CA HIS A 65 -9.27 3.81 4.56
C HIS A 65 -10.08 5.11 4.75
N PRO A 66 -11.42 5.08 4.59
CA PRO A 66 -12.28 6.26 4.71
C PRO A 66 -12.60 6.68 6.15
N ARG A 67 -12.01 6.03 7.15
CA ARG A 67 -12.26 6.25 8.59
C ARG A 67 -10.98 6.21 9.39
#